data_AF-B1YXQ5-F1
#
_entry.id   AF-B1YXQ5-F1
#
_cell.length_a   1.000
_cell.length_b   1.000
_cell.length_c   1.000
_cell.angle_alpha   90.00
_cell.angle_beta   90.00
_cell.angle_gamma   90.00
#
_symmetry.space_group_name_H-M   'P 1'
#
loop_
_entity.id
_entity.type
_entity.pdbx_description
1 polymer ?
#
loop_
_entity_poly.entity_id
_entity_poly.type
_entity_poly.pdbx_seq_one_letter_code
_entity_poly.pdbx_strand_id
1 'polypeptide(L)'
;MAILKNDSSGEACLLRAYHVFGRDDARCDTVIRDGAVSRVHAHIRWVGGLWELHDHSSNGTSVSGVALRDGEHAVLQRGDVIRFGRAGIAPWRVDTLDDPADTLWPIRGAAAPIVLAPRQILPAPAAQPVTIVRSPAGEWLCDDTLPPRALRDGDEVSTGDFAWRLALVRHGSTVMLAAPADPATPAQLLEFFVSRNEEHVRMLLHVRGGVVDLGERAHHYSLVTLARARAADMQAGYDAATQGWIELDRLARMLGTDTSHVNVQIHRARSQFAALPGLGARQLVERRRGSVRFGDFAFRVMRGEHLECQSVPAVGPRLGVQRAAPAPVVHCP
;
A
#
# COMPACT_ATOMS: atom_id res chain seq x y z
N MET A 1 -7.05 19.26 0.82
CA MET A 1 -6.18 18.69 1.86
C MET A 1 -7.00 18.39 3.10
N ALA A 2 -6.57 17.41 3.89
CA ALA A 2 -7.23 17.04 5.12
C ALA A 2 -6.25 17.14 6.31
N ILE A 3 -6.72 17.72 7.42
CA ILE A 3 -5.90 18.06 8.58
C ILE A 3 -6.59 17.62 9.87
N LEU A 4 -5.83 16.96 10.74
CA LEU A 4 -6.22 16.74 12.13
C LEU A 4 -5.42 17.66 13.07
N LYS A 5 -6.04 18.10 14.17
CA LYS A 5 -5.39 18.89 15.22
C LYS A 5 -5.50 18.19 16.56
N ASN A 6 -4.41 18.03 17.27
CA ASN A 6 -4.42 17.52 18.63
C ASN A 6 -4.93 18.61 19.58
N ASP A 7 -6.02 18.34 20.29
CA ASP A 7 -6.68 19.33 21.15
C ASP A 7 -5.81 19.76 22.36
N SER A 8 -4.81 18.96 22.76
CA SER A 8 -3.94 19.26 23.91
C SER A 8 -2.63 19.95 23.54
N SER A 9 -1.95 19.47 22.49
CA SER A 9 -0.63 19.99 22.10
C SER A 9 -0.73 21.11 21.07
N GLY A 10 -1.88 21.27 20.42
CA GLY A 10 -2.05 22.14 19.26
C GLY A 10 -1.35 21.62 18.00
N GLU A 11 -0.77 20.41 18.06
CA GLU A 11 -0.09 19.78 16.94
C GLU A 11 -1.07 19.54 15.79
N ALA A 12 -0.70 19.97 14.58
CA ALA A 12 -1.46 19.69 13.38
C ALA A 12 -0.80 18.57 12.58
N CYS A 13 -1.61 17.71 11.99
CA CYS A 13 -1.20 16.58 11.17
C CYS A 13 -1.87 16.68 9.79
N LEU A 14 -1.07 16.63 8.72
CA LEU A 14 -1.55 16.48 7.35
C LEU A 14 -1.87 15.01 7.07
N LEU A 15 -3.12 14.72 6.73
CA LEU A 15 -3.51 13.39 6.29
C LEU A 15 -3.00 13.13 4.87
N ARG A 16 -2.28 12.01 4.73
CA ARG A 16 -1.96 11.42 3.43
C ARG A 16 -3.19 10.66 2.93
N ALA A 17 -3.28 10.38 1.62
CA ALA A 17 -4.37 9.57 1.06
C ALA A 17 -4.53 8.20 1.75
N TYR A 18 -3.44 7.68 2.32
CA TYR A 18 -3.47 6.63 3.31
C TYR A 18 -2.51 7.03 4.44
N HIS A 19 -3.01 7.21 5.66
CA HIS A 19 -2.27 7.75 6.78
C HIS A 19 -2.41 6.86 8.01
N VAL A 20 -1.27 6.48 8.61
CA VAL A 20 -1.22 5.52 9.72
C VAL A 20 -0.94 6.22 11.04
N PHE A 21 -1.74 5.88 12.06
CA PHE A 21 -1.56 6.30 13.44
C PHE A 21 -1.12 5.12 14.29
N GLY A 22 -0.18 5.36 15.19
CA GLY A 22 0.26 4.33 16.14
C GLY A 22 1.45 4.79 16.97
N ARG A 23 2.06 3.87 17.71
CA ARG A 23 3.20 4.17 18.60
C ARG A 23 4.57 3.91 17.96
N ASP A 24 4.62 3.13 16.88
CA ASP A 24 5.87 2.73 16.20
C ASP A 24 6.25 3.76 15.12
N ASP A 25 7.37 4.44 15.29
CA ASP A 25 7.84 5.50 14.40
C ASP A 25 8.33 5.00 13.04
N ALA A 26 8.74 3.73 12.96
CA ALA A 26 9.14 3.11 11.70
C ALA A 26 7.94 2.70 10.84
N ARG A 27 6.72 2.70 11.40
CA ARG A 27 5.52 2.16 10.74
C ARG A 27 4.35 3.14 10.63
N CYS A 28 4.39 4.25 11.36
CA CYS A 28 3.29 5.20 11.43
C CYS A 28 3.69 6.55 10.85
N ASP A 29 2.77 7.18 10.15
CA ASP A 29 2.93 8.55 9.67
C ASP A 29 2.82 9.56 10.83
N THR A 30 1.86 9.32 11.74
CA THR A 30 1.72 10.08 12.99
C THR A 30 1.93 9.18 14.19
N VAL A 31 2.91 9.56 15.02
CA VAL A 31 3.34 8.76 16.18
C VAL A 31 2.71 9.31 17.46
N ILE A 32 1.89 8.50 18.11
CA ILE A 32 1.29 8.79 19.41
C ILE A 32 2.03 7.95 20.45
N ARG A 33 2.95 8.58 21.19
CA ARG A 33 3.85 7.92 22.15
C ARG A 33 3.15 7.64 23.49
N ASP A 34 2.17 6.73 23.48
CA ASP A 34 1.44 6.31 24.68
C ASP A 34 1.28 4.78 24.74
N GLY A 35 1.48 4.19 25.91
CA GLY A 35 1.42 2.74 26.10
C GLY A 35 0.05 2.10 25.77
N ALA A 36 -1.04 2.88 25.82
CA ALA A 36 -2.37 2.42 25.40
C ALA A 36 -2.57 2.48 23.87
N VAL A 37 -1.61 3.02 23.10
CA VAL A 37 -1.63 3.00 21.64
C VAL A 37 -0.81 1.81 21.11
N SER A 38 -1.47 0.95 20.32
CA SER A 38 -0.83 -0.12 19.57
C SER A 38 0.29 0.38 18.65
N ARG A 39 1.27 -0.48 18.36
CA ARG A 39 2.40 -0.16 17.46
C ARG A 39 1.92 0.40 16.13
N VAL A 40 0.93 -0.25 15.53
CA VAL A 40 0.05 0.36 14.55
C VAL A 40 -1.37 0.27 15.10
N HIS A 41 -2.04 1.40 15.22
CA HIS A 41 -3.29 1.52 15.96
C HIS A 41 -4.48 1.63 15.02
N ALA A 42 -4.43 2.59 14.11
CA ALA A 42 -5.51 2.87 13.19
C ALA A 42 -4.95 3.47 11.90
N HIS A 43 -5.75 3.50 10.86
CA HIS A 43 -5.43 4.26 9.66
C HIS A 43 -6.63 5.05 9.18
N ILE A 44 -6.34 6.15 8.49
CA ILE A 44 -7.33 6.96 7.79
C ILE A 44 -6.99 6.92 6.30
N ARG A 45 -7.97 6.62 5.46
CA ARG A 45 -7.79 6.48 4.00
C ARG A 45 -8.81 7.30 3.23
N TRP A 46 -8.39 7.83 2.08
CA TRP A 46 -9.26 8.46 1.10
C TRP A 46 -9.73 7.42 0.08
N VAL A 47 -11.04 7.17 0.04
CA VAL A 47 -11.66 6.21 -0.88
C VAL A 47 -13.05 6.71 -1.28
N GLY A 48 -13.37 6.61 -2.57
CA GLY A 48 -14.71 6.98 -3.06
C GLY A 48 -15.11 8.44 -2.79
N GLY A 49 -14.14 9.35 -2.63
CA GLY A 49 -14.42 10.75 -2.28
C GLY A 49 -14.66 11.00 -0.79
N LEU A 50 -14.37 10.01 0.06
CA LEU A 50 -14.61 10.07 1.50
C LEU A 50 -13.35 9.68 2.28
N TRP A 51 -13.21 10.26 3.48
CA TRP A 51 -12.18 9.87 4.44
C TRP A 51 -12.73 8.83 5.41
N GLU A 52 -12.18 7.62 5.38
CA GLU A 52 -12.58 6.50 6.24
C GLU A 52 -11.50 6.20 7.27
N LEU A 53 -11.89 6.10 8.54
CA LEU A 53 -11.04 5.64 9.63
C LEU A 53 -11.32 4.16 9.93
N HIS A 54 -10.26 3.38 10.05
CA HIS A 54 -10.29 1.97 10.45
C HIS A 54 -9.41 1.74 11.67
N ASP A 55 -9.94 1.02 12.66
CA ASP A 55 -9.23 0.64 13.87
C ASP A 55 -8.64 -0.77 13.74
N HIS A 56 -7.40 -0.93 14.21
CA HIS A 56 -6.67 -2.21 14.28
C HIS A 56 -6.12 -2.46 15.69
N SER A 57 -6.52 -1.65 16.65
CA SER A 57 -5.88 -1.57 17.95
C SER A 57 -6.42 -2.59 18.95
N SER A 58 -5.65 -2.83 20.01
CA SER A 58 -6.11 -3.67 21.12
C SER A 58 -6.97 -2.91 22.13
N ASN A 59 -6.94 -1.58 22.12
CA ASN A 59 -7.61 -0.72 23.10
C ASN A 59 -8.77 0.10 22.51
N GLY A 60 -9.08 -0.08 21.23
CA GLY A 60 -10.17 0.60 20.52
C GLY A 60 -9.82 2.01 20.05
N THR A 61 -10.53 2.45 19.01
CA THR A 61 -10.62 3.85 18.58
C THR A 61 -12.06 4.34 18.72
N SER A 62 -12.26 5.59 19.15
CA SER A 62 -13.59 6.23 19.19
C SER A 62 -13.64 7.50 18.37
N VAL A 63 -14.76 7.75 17.69
CA VAL A 63 -15.05 8.97 16.95
C VAL A 63 -16.26 9.67 17.59
N SER A 64 -16.07 10.93 18.00
CA SER A 64 -17.11 11.77 18.62
C SER A 64 -17.83 11.09 19.80
N GLY A 65 -17.08 10.30 20.58
CA GLY A 65 -17.56 9.57 21.75
C GLY A 65 -18.10 8.16 21.47
N VAL A 66 -18.23 7.76 20.21
CA VAL A 66 -18.70 6.42 19.82
C VAL A 66 -17.50 5.53 19.49
N ALA A 67 -17.36 4.42 20.20
CA ALA A 67 -16.31 3.44 19.92
C ALA A 67 -16.61 2.65 18.64
N LEU A 68 -15.59 2.43 17.81
CA LEU A 68 -15.70 1.58 16.64
C LEU A 68 -15.70 0.11 17.06
N ARG A 69 -16.58 -0.68 16.46
CA ARG A 69 -16.62 -2.13 16.66
C ARG A 69 -15.64 -2.83 15.73
N ASP A 70 -15.33 -4.08 16.06
CA ASP A 70 -14.42 -4.89 15.25
C ASP A 70 -14.96 -5.04 13.82
N GLY A 71 -14.13 -4.68 12.83
CA GLY A 71 -14.49 -4.66 11.41
C GLY A 71 -15.30 -3.45 10.93
N GLU A 72 -15.77 -2.55 11.81
CA GLU A 72 -16.43 -1.31 11.41
C GLU A 72 -15.42 -0.22 11.01
N HIS A 73 -15.86 0.71 10.18
CA HIS A 73 -15.11 1.90 9.79
C HIS A 73 -15.99 3.15 9.97
N ALA A 74 -15.37 4.27 10.29
CA ALA A 74 -16.04 5.56 10.40
C ALA A 74 -15.73 6.43 9.18
N VAL A 75 -16.77 6.92 8.51
CA VAL A 75 -16.64 8.04 7.57
C VAL A 75 -16.51 9.31 8.40
N LEU A 76 -15.37 9.98 8.27
CA LEU A 76 -15.05 11.17 9.06
C LEU A 76 -15.80 12.40 8.56
N GLN A 77 -16.23 13.24 9.48
CA GLN A 77 -16.82 14.55 9.22
C GLN A 77 -16.00 15.66 9.87
N ARG A 78 -16.11 16.86 9.30
CA ARG A 78 -15.45 18.04 9.88
C ARG A 78 -15.95 18.28 11.30
N GLY A 79 -15.03 18.48 12.23
CA GLY A 79 -15.32 18.69 13.65
C GLY A 79 -15.33 17.41 14.48
N ASP A 80 -15.28 16.22 13.86
CA ASP A 80 -15.21 14.96 14.58
C ASP A 80 -14.01 14.90 15.53
N VAL A 81 -14.21 14.23 16.66
CA VAL A 81 -13.20 14.08 17.71
C VAL A 81 -12.77 12.62 17.78
N ILE A 82 -11.59 12.33 17.25
CA ILE A 82 -10.99 11.00 17.17
C ILE A 82 -10.14 10.78 18.42
N ARG A 83 -10.30 9.63 19.07
CA ARG A 83 -9.45 9.22 20.19
C ARG A 83 -8.92 7.81 19.94
N PHE A 84 -7.60 7.71 19.96
CA PHE A 84 -6.89 6.44 19.80
C PHE A 84 -6.57 5.86 21.18
N GLY A 85 -7.13 4.70 21.50
CA GLY A 85 -6.94 4.04 22.79
C GLY A 85 -7.82 4.58 23.91
N ARG A 86 -7.26 4.73 25.11
CA ARG A 86 -8.03 5.03 26.33
C ARG A 86 -8.36 6.53 26.48
N ALA A 87 -9.35 6.84 27.31
CA ALA A 87 -9.82 8.20 27.59
C ALA A 87 -8.73 9.19 28.04
N GLY A 88 -7.63 8.72 28.63
CA GLY A 88 -6.51 9.56 29.06
C GLY A 88 -5.65 10.14 27.92
N ILE A 89 -5.77 9.62 26.70
CA ILE A 89 -5.01 10.11 25.54
C ILE A 89 -5.71 11.35 24.97
N ALA A 90 -4.94 12.37 24.62
CA ALA A 90 -5.46 13.57 23.99
C ALA A 90 -6.14 13.26 22.65
N PRO A 91 -7.35 13.78 22.41
CA PRO A 91 -8.06 13.54 21.17
C PRO A 91 -7.49 14.39 20.02
N TRP A 92 -7.76 13.92 18.82
CA TRP A 92 -7.50 14.61 17.55
C TRP A 92 -8.82 15.08 16.96
N ARG A 93 -8.92 16.37 16.66
CA ARG A 93 -10.07 16.98 16.02
C ARG A 93 -9.85 17.08 14.51
N VAL A 94 -10.88 16.74 13.76
CA VAL A 94 -10.90 16.93 12.31
C VAL A 94 -11.11 18.41 11.99
N ASP A 95 -10.09 19.07 11.44
CA ASP A 95 -10.12 20.49 11.09
C ASP A 95 -10.64 20.71 9.66
N THR A 96 -10.06 19.98 8.69
CA THR A 96 -10.42 20.00 7.27
C THR A 96 -10.41 18.59 6.67
N LEU A 97 -11.23 18.36 5.64
CA LEU A 97 -11.40 17.06 4.96
C LEU A 97 -11.56 17.21 3.45
N ASP A 98 -10.85 18.14 2.80
CA ASP A 98 -10.89 18.19 1.34
C ASP A 98 -10.03 17.08 0.75
N ASP A 99 -10.19 16.84 -0.55
CA ASP A 99 -9.43 15.85 -1.32
C ASP A 99 -7.91 15.93 -1.06
N PRO A 100 -7.19 14.79 -1.08
CA PRO A 100 -5.75 14.79 -1.08
C PRO A 100 -5.22 15.69 -2.20
N ALA A 101 -4.34 16.62 -1.85
CA ALA A 101 -3.73 17.53 -2.81
C ALA A 101 -2.23 17.71 -2.48
N ASP A 102 -1.42 17.94 -3.52
CA ASP A 102 0.00 18.23 -3.33
C ASP A 102 0.13 19.48 -2.46
N THR A 103 0.84 19.36 -1.34
CA THR A 103 0.80 20.35 -0.26
C THR A 103 2.20 20.68 0.22
N LEU A 104 2.48 21.95 0.45
CA LEU A 104 3.62 22.42 1.23
C LEU A 104 3.22 22.54 2.68
N TRP A 105 3.74 21.62 3.50
CA TRP A 105 3.48 21.57 4.93
C TRP A 105 4.50 22.39 5.72
N PRO A 106 4.09 23.33 6.58
CA PRO A 106 5.03 24.21 7.28
C PRO A 106 5.88 23.41 8.27
N ILE A 107 7.20 23.62 8.23
CA ILE A 107 8.16 23.00 9.17
C ILE A 107 9.04 24.03 9.87
N ARG A 108 9.12 25.27 9.36
CA ARG A 108 9.82 26.40 9.99
C ARG A 108 9.09 27.71 9.72
N GLY A 109 9.06 28.55 10.75
CA GLY A 109 8.32 29.82 10.73
C GLY A 109 6.82 29.61 10.93
N ALA A 110 6.10 30.68 11.27
CA ALA A 110 4.64 30.67 11.44
C ALA A 110 3.90 30.64 10.07
N ALA A 111 4.37 29.82 9.14
CA ALA A 111 3.79 29.68 7.81
C ALA A 111 2.51 28.83 7.86
N ALA A 112 1.54 29.18 7.01
CA ALA A 112 0.36 28.35 6.78
C ALA A 112 0.69 27.20 5.80
N PRO A 113 -0.02 26.06 5.86
CA PRO A 113 0.04 25.05 4.81
C PRO A 113 -0.52 25.59 3.50
N ILE A 114 0.12 25.22 2.39
CA ILE A 114 -0.23 25.70 1.04
C ILE A 114 -0.55 24.49 0.15
N VAL A 115 -1.77 24.42 -0.37
CA VAL A 115 -2.10 23.49 -1.46
C VAL A 115 -1.53 24.03 -2.76
N LEU A 116 -0.74 23.24 -3.48
CA LEU A 116 -0.06 23.68 -4.68
C LEU A 116 -1.04 23.88 -5.84
N ALA A 117 -1.09 25.11 -6.35
CA ALA A 117 -1.65 25.41 -7.67
C ALA A 117 -0.64 25.05 -8.79
N PRO A 118 -1.07 24.87 -10.05
CA PRO A 118 -0.18 24.55 -11.17
C PRO A 118 1.05 25.46 -11.32
N ARG A 119 0.91 26.71 -10.86
CA ARG A 119 1.99 27.67 -10.66
C ARG A 119 1.80 28.33 -9.30
N GLN A 120 2.67 28.00 -8.35
CA GLN A 120 2.69 28.54 -7.01
C GLN A 120 3.86 29.50 -6.85
N ILE A 121 3.60 30.70 -6.33
CA ILE A 121 4.63 31.67 -5.97
C ILE A 121 4.67 31.73 -4.44
N LEU A 122 5.85 31.54 -3.86
CA LEU A 122 6.04 31.59 -2.43
C LEU A 122 6.47 33.00 -1.99
N PRO A 123 5.94 33.51 -0.86
CA PRO A 123 6.34 34.81 -0.33
C PRO A 123 7.81 34.75 0.11
N ALA A 124 8.64 35.64 -0.42
CA ALA A 124 10.06 35.75 -0.09
C ALA A 124 10.39 37.15 0.47
N PRO A 125 11.08 37.26 1.62
CA PRO A 125 11.45 38.56 2.20
C PRO A 125 12.46 39.39 1.39
N ALA A 126 13.23 38.78 0.46
CA ALA A 126 14.24 39.50 -0.31
C ALA A 126 14.50 38.94 -1.73
N ALA A 127 14.51 39.88 -2.68
CA ALA A 127 15.00 39.88 -4.08
C ALA A 127 14.46 38.89 -5.12
N GLN A 128 14.14 37.63 -4.81
CA GLN A 128 13.57 36.72 -5.83
C GLN A 128 12.54 35.78 -5.20
N PRO A 129 11.27 35.83 -5.67
CA PRO A 129 10.26 34.89 -5.21
C PRO A 129 10.60 33.48 -5.72
N VAL A 130 10.46 32.48 -4.84
CA VAL A 130 10.56 31.08 -5.25
C VAL A 130 9.25 30.68 -5.92
N THR A 131 9.34 30.19 -7.15
CA THR A 131 8.25 29.68 -7.96
C THR A 131 8.33 28.16 -8.03
N ILE A 132 7.21 27.52 -7.73
CA ILE A 132 6.99 26.10 -7.97
C ILE A 132 6.01 25.96 -9.12
N VAL A 133 6.39 25.22 -10.16
CA VAL A 133 5.54 25.00 -11.35
C VAL A 133 5.38 23.52 -11.63
N ARG A 134 4.20 23.13 -12.11
CA ARG A 134 3.97 21.78 -12.60
C ARG A 134 4.39 21.68 -14.06
N SER A 135 5.35 20.80 -14.35
CA SER A 135 5.79 20.52 -15.71
C SER A 135 4.69 19.81 -16.50
N PRO A 136 4.74 19.85 -17.85
CA PRO A 136 3.84 19.05 -18.69
C PRO A 136 3.95 17.54 -18.44
N ALA A 137 5.11 17.07 -17.95
CA ALA A 137 5.32 15.67 -17.55
C ALA A 137 4.68 15.33 -16.19
N GLY A 138 4.11 16.32 -15.48
CA GLY A 138 3.45 16.15 -14.19
C GLY A 138 4.37 16.28 -12.98
N GLU A 139 5.64 16.62 -13.18
CA GLU A 139 6.63 16.82 -12.12
C GLU A 139 6.54 18.25 -11.56
N TRP A 140 6.80 18.42 -10.26
CA TRP A 140 6.93 19.74 -9.67
C TRP A 140 8.37 20.23 -9.83
N LEU A 141 8.54 21.45 -10.36
CA LEU A 141 9.84 22.09 -10.54
C LEU A 141 9.93 23.33 -9.64
N CYS A 142 11.06 23.49 -8.95
CA CYS A 142 11.35 24.65 -8.11
C CYS A 142 12.50 25.45 -8.71
N ASP A 143 12.37 26.78 -8.72
CA ASP A 143 13.40 27.71 -9.21
C ASP A 143 14.33 28.25 -8.11
N ASP A 144 14.35 27.58 -6.94
CA ASP A 144 15.25 27.90 -5.83
C ASP A 144 16.74 27.68 -6.17
N THR A 145 17.04 26.91 -7.21
CA THR A 145 18.37 26.69 -7.76
C THR A 145 18.44 27.01 -9.26
N LEU A 146 19.65 27.26 -9.76
CA LEU A 146 19.95 27.31 -11.20
C LEU A 146 20.87 26.13 -11.58
N PRO A 147 20.40 25.15 -12.38
CA PRO A 147 19.07 25.04 -13.01
C PRO A 147 17.94 24.68 -12.02
N PRO A 148 16.66 24.89 -12.40
CA PRO A 148 15.52 24.46 -11.60
C PRO A 148 15.56 22.96 -11.31
N ARG A 149 15.24 22.58 -10.08
CA ARG A 149 15.26 21.17 -9.64
C ARG A 149 13.86 20.56 -9.63
N ALA A 150 13.78 19.27 -9.89
CA ALA A 150 12.55 18.50 -9.70
C ALA A 150 12.35 18.17 -8.21
N LEU A 151 11.19 18.54 -7.68
CA LEU A 151 10.79 18.29 -6.31
C LEU A 151 10.24 16.87 -6.13
N ARG A 152 10.62 16.22 -5.03
CA ARG A 152 10.16 14.90 -4.61
C ARG A 152 9.41 14.99 -3.28
N ASP A 153 8.59 13.98 -3.00
CA ASP A 153 7.90 13.85 -1.71
C ASP A 153 8.92 13.87 -0.56
N GLY A 154 8.72 14.78 0.39
CA GLY A 154 9.61 15.02 1.52
C GLY A 154 10.64 16.14 1.31
N ASP A 155 10.82 16.66 0.10
CA ASP A 155 11.76 17.75 -0.17
C ASP A 155 11.40 19.02 0.60
N GLU A 156 12.41 19.74 1.10
CA GLU A 156 12.24 21.04 1.74
C GLU A 156 12.30 22.15 0.69
N VAL A 157 11.41 23.14 0.84
CA VAL A 157 11.43 24.40 0.10
C VAL A 157 11.43 25.52 1.12
N SER A 158 12.36 26.47 1.00
CA SER A 158 12.53 27.55 1.97
C SER A 158 12.57 28.92 1.30
N THR A 159 11.91 29.91 1.90
CA THR A 159 11.97 31.32 1.51
C THR A 159 12.27 32.18 2.74
N GLY A 160 13.53 32.63 2.88
CA GLY A 160 13.96 33.39 4.05
C GLY A 160 13.73 32.62 5.36
N ASP A 161 12.86 33.14 6.22
CA ASP A 161 12.55 32.55 7.54
C ASP A 161 11.52 31.42 7.49
N PHE A 162 10.89 31.20 6.34
CA PHE A 162 9.86 30.17 6.18
C PHE A 162 10.44 28.94 5.49
N ALA A 163 10.06 27.76 5.98
CA ALA A 163 10.35 26.51 5.30
C ALA A 163 9.14 25.57 5.34
N TRP A 164 8.93 24.90 4.22
CA TRP A 164 7.90 23.91 4.04
C TRP A 164 8.51 22.59 3.58
N ARG A 165 7.86 21.49 3.95
CA ARG A 165 8.11 20.17 3.42
C ARG A 165 7.04 19.83 2.39
N LEU A 166 7.46 19.42 1.21
CA LEU A 166 6.55 18.97 0.17
C LEU A 166 5.96 17.60 0.52
N ALA A 167 4.63 17.52 0.54
CA ALA A 167 3.88 16.30 0.65
C ALA A 167 3.14 16.07 -0.68
N LEU A 168 3.61 15.10 -1.47
CA LEU A 168 2.98 14.76 -2.74
C LEU A 168 1.88 13.72 -2.53
N VAL A 169 0.75 13.94 -3.19
CA VAL A 169 -0.28 12.92 -3.35
C VAL A 169 0.29 11.89 -4.29
N ARG A 170 0.63 10.73 -3.74
CA ARG A 170 0.97 9.58 -4.58
C ARG A 170 -0.31 9.13 -5.28
N HIS A 171 -0.50 9.56 -6.53
CA HIS A 171 -1.43 8.91 -7.47
C HIS A 171 -0.84 7.56 -7.86
N GLY A 172 -0.88 6.64 -6.92
CA GLY A 172 -0.07 5.45 -6.91
C GLY A 172 -0.27 4.74 -5.58
N SER A 173 -1.42 4.07 -5.52
CA SER A 173 -1.63 2.85 -4.75
C SER A 173 -1.81 2.97 -3.24
N THR A 174 -3.01 2.59 -2.80
CA THR A 174 -3.42 2.53 -1.39
C THR A 174 -2.54 1.50 -0.67
N VAL A 175 -1.70 1.94 0.26
CA VAL A 175 -0.99 1.01 1.14
C VAL A 175 -1.96 0.56 2.21
N MET A 176 -2.74 -0.51 2.04
CA MET A 176 -3.59 -1.02 3.14
C MET A 176 -2.73 -1.67 4.24
N LEU A 177 -2.97 -1.31 5.49
CA LEU A 177 -2.59 -2.15 6.62
C LEU A 177 -3.50 -3.36 6.62
N ALA A 178 -2.90 -4.53 6.43
CA ALA A 178 -3.52 -5.78 6.78
C ALA A 178 -3.51 -5.93 8.32
N ALA A 179 -4.61 -6.48 8.84
CA ALA A 179 -4.74 -7.05 10.17
C ALA A 179 -3.53 -7.97 10.52
N PRO A 180 -3.26 -8.23 11.82
CA PRO A 180 -2.13 -9.08 12.22
C PRO A 180 -2.18 -10.42 11.49
N ALA A 181 -1.17 -10.66 10.66
CA ALA A 181 -1.08 -11.86 9.85
C ALA A 181 -0.89 -13.09 10.75
N ASP A 182 -1.75 -14.09 10.54
CA ASP A 182 -1.58 -15.45 11.00
C ASP A 182 -0.18 -15.94 10.55
N PRO A 183 0.64 -16.53 11.44
CA PRO A 183 1.98 -17.05 11.10
C PRO A 183 2.01 -18.08 9.95
N ALA A 184 0.84 -18.55 9.48
CA ALA A 184 0.69 -19.38 8.28
C ALA A 184 0.72 -18.61 6.94
N THR A 185 0.72 -17.28 6.94
CA THR A 185 0.65 -16.48 5.70
C THR A 185 2.03 -16.35 5.05
N PRO A 186 2.18 -16.64 3.73
CA PRO A 186 3.46 -16.48 3.04
C PRO A 186 4.00 -15.06 3.21
N ALA A 187 5.32 -14.93 3.36
CA ALA A 187 5.95 -13.65 3.66
C ALA A 187 5.65 -12.56 2.61
N GLN A 188 5.29 -12.98 1.40
CA GLN A 188 4.92 -12.15 0.25
C GLN A 188 3.80 -12.86 -0.55
N LEU A 189 2.68 -12.18 -0.82
CA LEU A 189 1.54 -12.69 -1.61
C LEU A 189 1.15 -11.66 -2.68
N LEU A 190 0.99 -12.09 -3.92
CA LEU A 190 0.49 -11.26 -5.02
C LEU A 190 -0.98 -11.53 -5.30
N GLU A 191 -1.82 -10.52 -5.14
CA GLU A 191 -3.25 -10.59 -5.42
C GLU A 191 -3.58 -9.81 -6.70
N PHE A 192 -4.19 -10.49 -7.66
CA PHE A 192 -4.59 -9.93 -8.95
C PHE A 192 -6.10 -9.79 -8.99
N PHE A 193 -6.59 -8.61 -9.35
CA PHE A 193 -8.00 -8.34 -9.61
C PHE A 193 -8.18 -8.11 -11.10
N VAL A 194 -8.76 -9.10 -11.76
CA VAL A 194 -9.05 -9.10 -13.19
C VAL A 194 -10.50 -8.69 -13.37
N SER A 195 -10.76 -7.70 -14.24
CA SER A 195 -12.11 -7.32 -14.62
C SER A 195 -12.83 -8.47 -15.32
N ARG A 196 -14.17 -8.46 -15.31
CA ARG A 196 -14.97 -9.50 -15.97
C ARG A 196 -14.72 -9.61 -17.48
N ASN A 197 -14.39 -8.50 -18.12
CA ASN A 197 -14.03 -8.43 -19.54
C ASN A 197 -12.53 -8.65 -19.82
N GLU A 198 -11.73 -8.96 -18.79
CA GLU A 198 -10.28 -9.18 -18.87
C GLU A 198 -9.43 -8.00 -19.39
N GLU A 199 -10.02 -6.80 -19.56
CA GLU A 199 -9.30 -5.61 -20.05
C GLU A 199 -8.48 -4.91 -18.97
N HIS A 200 -8.85 -5.08 -17.71
CA HIS A 200 -8.28 -4.34 -16.59
C HIS A 200 -7.75 -5.32 -15.55
N VAL A 201 -6.47 -5.15 -15.18
CA VAL A 201 -5.83 -5.96 -14.14
C VAL A 201 -5.16 -5.04 -13.12
N ARG A 202 -5.73 -5.00 -11.91
CA ARG A 202 -5.12 -4.39 -10.74
C ARG A 202 -4.34 -5.42 -9.96
N MET A 203 -3.20 -5.04 -9.40
CA MET A 203 -2.35 -5.94 -8.63
C MET A 203 -2.08 -5.34 -7.25
N LEU A 204 -2.15 -6.17 -6.20
CA LEU A 204 -1.73 -5.85 -4.85
C LEU A 204 -0.62 -6.81 -4.43
N LEU A 205 0.40 -6.30 -3.73
CA LEU A 205 1.46 -7.09 -3.13
C LEU A 205 1.35 -7.00 -1.61
N HIS A 206 1.03 -8.11 -0.96
CA HIS A 206 1.08 -8.23 0.49
C HIS A 206 2.49 -8.63 0.90
N VAL A 207 3.09 -7.90 1.83
CA VAL A 207 4.37 -8.23 2.47
C VAL A 207 4.21 -8.20 3.99
N ARG A 208 5.18 -8.76 4.73
CA ARG A 208 5.21 -8.75 6.22
C ARG A 208 5.10 -7.36 6.90
N GLY A 209 5.10 -6.28 6.12
CA GLY A 209 4.96 -4.89 6.59
C GLY A 209 3.76 -4.12 6.01
N GLY A 210 2.89 -4.74 5.21
CA GLY A 210 1.72 -4.07 4.63
C GLY A 210 1.36 -4.56 3.23
N VAL A 211 0.34 -3.94 2.62
CA VAL A 211 -0.04 -4.21 1.22
C VAL A 211 0.42 -3.04 0.36
N VAL A 212 1.19 -3.31 -0.68
CA VAL A 212 1.57 -2.34 -1.71
C VAL A 212 0.65 -2.55 -2.89
N ASP A 213 -0.27 -1.62 -3.12
CA ASP A 213 -1.03 -1.61 -4.35
C ASP A 213 -0.06 -1.28 -5.52
N LEU A 214 -0.20 -1.95 -6.65
CA LEU A 214 0.62 -1.74 -7.85
C LEU A 214 -0.22 -1.12 -8.97
N GLY A 215 -1.46 -0.75 -8.65
CA GLY A 215 -2.41 -0.11 -9.54
C GLY A 215 -2.86 -1.04 -10.65
N GLU A 216 -3.48 -0.45 -11.66
CA GLU A 216 -3.96 -1.13 -12.85
C GLU A 216 -3.03 -0.85 -14.03
N ARG A 217 -2.52 -1.90 -14.68
CA ARG A 217 -1.56 -1.77 -15.78
C ARG A 217 -1.71 -2.90 -16.79
N ALA A 218 -1.46 -2.59 -18.07
CA ALA A 218 -1.53 -3.57 -19.15
C ALA A 218 -0.55 -4.76 -18.95
N HIS A 219 0.66 -4.53 -18.41
CA HIS A 219 1.64 -5.61 -18.17
C HIS A 219 1.20 -6.60 -17.09
N HIS A 220 0.23 -6.27 -16.25
CA HIS A 220 -0.24 -7.19 -15.21
C HIS A 220 -0.97 -8.39 -15.82
N TYR A 221 -1.62 -8.24 -16.98
CA TYR A 221 -2.32 -9.35 -17.63
C TYR A 221 -1.35 -10.45 -18.10
N SER A 222 -0.13 -10.09 -18.52
CA SER A 222 0.92 -11.07 -18.83
C SER A 222 1.32 -11.91 -17.62
N LEU A 223 1.34 -11.30 -16.43
CA LEU A 223 1.63 -12.00 -15.17
C LEU A 223 0.47 -12.90 -14.74
N VAL A 224 -0.78 -12.43 -14.86
CA VAL A 224 -1.98 -13.24 -14.61
C VAL A 224 -1.99 -14.47 -15.50
N THR A 225 -1.66 -14.32 -16.77
CA THR A 225 -1.61 -15.44 -17.73
C THR A 225 -0.58 -16.49 -17.32
N LEU A 226 0.60 -16.06 -16.87
CA LEU A 226 1.64 -16.95 -16.36
C LEU A 226 1.23 -17.61 -15.02
N ALA A 227 0.57 -16.86 -14.13
CA ALA A 227 0.07 -17.36 -12.85
C ALA A 227 -1.02 -18.42 -13.05
N ARG A 228 -1.96 -18.19 -13.98
CA ARG A 228 -2.99 -19.17 -14.38
C ARG A 228 -2.37 -20.47 -14.87
N ALA A 229 -1.35 -20.40 -15.74
CA ALA A 229 -0.66 -21.58 -16.22
C ALA A 229 0.04 -22.35 -15.08
N ARG A 230 0.71 -21.64 -14.18
CA ARG A 230 1.35 -22.26 -13.01
C ARG A 230 0.33 -22.92 -12.08
N ALA A 231 -0.82 -22.28 -11.84
CA ALA A 231 -1.90 -22.84 -11.03
C ALA A 231 -2.52 -24.09 -11.68
N ALA A 232 -2.71 -24.09 -13.01
CA ALA A 232 -3.21 -25.25 -13.74
C ALA A 232 -2.26 -26.44 -13.63
N ASP A 233 -0.96 -26.22 -13.80
CA ASP A 233 0.05 -27.28 -13.64
C ASP A 233 0.11 -27.80 -12.19
N MET A 234 -0.03 -26.90 -11.21
CA MET A 234 -0.10 -27.29 -9.80
C MET A 234 -1.34 -28.15 -9.49
N GLN A 235 -2.50 -27.79 -10.04
CA GLN A 235 -3.75 -28.56 -9.89
C GLN A 235 -3.67 -29.93 -10.59
N ALA A 236 -2.90 -30.03 -11.68
CA ALA A 236 -2.62 -31.28 -12.37
C ALA A 236 -1.57 -32.16 -11.66
N GLY A 237 -0.95 -31.67 -10.57
CA GLY A 237 -0.01 -32.44 -9.75
C GLY A 237 1.41 -32.50 -10.29
N TYR A 238 1.79 -31.61 -11.21
CA TYR A 238 3.17 -31.49 -11.68
C TYR A 238 4.12 -31.04 -10.56
N ASP A 239 5.40 -31.38 -10.66
CA ASP A 239 6.42 -30.95 -9.71
C ASP A 239 6.70 -29.44 -9.81
N ALA A 240 7.11 -28.82 -8.70
CA ALA A 240 7.33 -27.36 -8.64
C ALA A 240 8.36 -26.84 -9.66
N ALA A 241 9.31 -27.67 -10.13
CA ALA A 241 10.30 -27.25 -11.11
C ALA A 241 9.75 -27.22 -12.54
N THR A 242 8.73 -28.02 -12.85
CA THR A 242 8.10 -28.09 -14.18
C THR A 242 6.87 -27.19 -14.33
N GLN A 243 6.26 -26.75 -13.24
CA GLN A 243 5.09 -25.87 -13.26
C GLN A 243 5.34 -24.50 -13.94
N GLY A 244 4.37 -24.08 -14.75
CA GLY A 244 4.16 -22.72 -15.23
C GLY A 244 5.02 -22.29 -16.42
N TRP A 245 5.82 -23.18 -17.00
CA TRP A 245 6.68 -22.85 -18.13
C TRP A 245 5.90 -22.71 -19.44
N ILE A 246 5.90 -21.50 -20.00
CA ILE A 246 5.27 -21.18 -21.28
C ILE A 246 6.34 -20.67 -22.26
N GLU A 247 6.36 -21.20 -23.48
CA GLU A 247 7.17 -20.65 -24.57
C GLU A 247 6.75 -19.23 -24.94
N LEU A 248 7.70 -18.34 -25.24
CA LEU A 248 7.40 -16.94 -25.55
C LEU A 248 6.43 -16.79 -26.73
N ASP A 249 6.58 -17.58 -27.79
CA ASP A 249 5.69 -17.54 -28.96
C ASP A 249 4.27 -18.00 -28.61
N ARG A 250 4.14 -18.95 -27.66
CA ARG A 250 2.84 -19.39 -27.15
C ARG A 250 2.21 -18.31 -26.27
N LEU A 251 2.98 -17.68 -25.39
CA LEU A 251 2.51 -16.58 -24.54
C LEU A 251 2.05 -15.38 -25.39
N ALA A 252 2.81 -15.03 -26.42
CA ALA A 252 2.46 -13.96 -27.36
C ALA A 252 1.11 -14.24 -28.03
N ARG A 253 0.89 -15.46 -28.53
CA ARG A 253 -0.41 -15.88 -29.08
C ARG A 253 -1.56 -15.81 -28.07
N MET A 254 -1.33 -16.25 -26.83
CA MET A 254 -2.35 -16.20 -25.77
C MET A 254 -2.76 -14.77 -25.42
N LEU A 255 -1.81 -13.83 -25.47
CA LEU A 255 -2.05 -12.42 -25.18
C LEU A 255 -2.54 -11.62 -26.41
N GLY A 256 -2.58 -12.25 -27.60
CA GLY A 256 -2.91 -11.56 -28.84
C GLY A 256 -1.86 -10.53 -29.28
N THR A 257 -0.59 -10.72 -28.90
CA THR A 257 0.53 -9.80 -29.20
C THR A 257 1.68 -10.52 -29.90
N ASP A 258 2.76 -9.80 -30.21
CA ASP A 258 4.03 -10.38 -30.63
C ASP A 258 5.00 -10.60 -29.44
N THR A 259 6.08 -11.35 -29.68
CA THR A 259 7.08 -11.67 -28.65
C THR A 259 7.88 -10.47 -28.17
N SER A 260 8.10 -9.46 -29.00
CA SER A 260 8.77 -8.22 -28.60
C SER A 260 7.92 -7.47 -27.58
N HIS A 261 6.61 -7.37 -27.83
CA HIS A 261 5.67 -6.77 -26.91
C HIS A 261 5.62 -7.52 -25.57
N VAL A 262 5.58 -8.85 -25.58
CA VAL A 262 5.67 -9.68 -24.36
C VAL A 262 6.94 -9.37 -23.57
N ASN A 263 8.09 -9.25 -24.24
CA ASN A 263 9.35 -8.89 -23.59
C ASN A 263 9.29 -7.52 -22.93
N VAL A 264 8.67 -6.53 -23.58
CA VAL A 264 8.47 -5.18 -23.02
C VAL A 264 7.57 -5.23 -21.79
N GLN A 265 6.46 -5.99 -21.83
CA GLN A 265 5.55 -6.12 -20.68
C GLN A 265 6.26 -6.80 -19.49
N ILE A 266 7.03 -7.86 -19.74
CA ILE A 266 7.84 -8.53 -18.70
C ILE A 266 8.91 -7.59 -18.14
N HIS A 267 9.57 -6.79 -18.99
CA HIS A 267 10.55 -5.80 -18.54
C HIS A 267 9.90 -4.73 -17.66
N ARG A 268 8.77 -4.15 -18.09
CA ARG A 268 8.00 -3.15 -17.32
C ARG A 268 7.54 -3.69 -15.97
N ALA A 269 7.02 -4.91 -15.94
CA ALA A 269 6.65 -5.60 -14.70
C ALA A 269 7.85 -5.72 -13.75
N ARG A 270 9.01 -6.17 -14.24
CA ARG A 270 10.23 -6.26 -13.42
C ARG A 270 10.73 -4.89 -12.95
N SER A 271 10.70 -3.87 -13.80
CA SER A 271 11.09 -2.50 -13.42
C SER A 271 10.18 -1.94 -12.32
N GLN A 272 8.88 -2.18 -12.40
CA GLN A 272 7.93 -1.78 -11.36
C GLN A 272 8.24 -2.49 -10.03
N PHE A 273 8.56 -3.78 -10.05
CA PHE A 273 8.94 -4.52 -8.84
C PHE A 273 10.32 -4.13 -8.30
N ALA A 274 11.28 -3.78 -9.17
CA ALA A 274 12.61 -3.37 -8.77
C ALA A 274 12.62 -2.01 -8.03
N ALA A 275 11.61 -1.17 -8.27
CA ALA A 275 11.44 0.09 -7.57
C ALA A 275 10.96 -0.08 -6.11
N LEU A 276 10.60 -1.30 -5.68
CA LEU A 276 10.15 -1.60 -4.34
C LEU A 276 11.32 -2.08 -3.45
N PRO A 277 11.58 -1.43 -2.30
CA PRO A 277 12.68 -1.81 -1.42
C PRO A 277 12.43 -3.21 -0.80
N GLY A 278 13.45 -4.07 -0.85
CA GLY A 278 13.44 -5.40 -0.19
C GLY A 278 12.96 -6.58 -1.05
N LEU A 279 12.74 -6.40 -2.35
CA LEU A 279 12.24 -7.46 -3.26
C LEU A 279 13.23 -7.78 -4.38
N GLY A 280 13.44 -9.07 -4.62
CA GLY A 280 14.24 -9.53 -5.76
C GLY A 280 13.41 -9.50 -7.04
N ALA A 281 13.55 -8.47 -7.88
CA ALA A 281 12.85 -8.36 -9.18
C ALA A 281 13.05 -9.57 -10.13
N ARG A 282 14.11 -10.37 -9.91
CA ARG A 282 14.37 -11.62 -10.64
C ARG A 282 13.46 -12.78 -10.23
N GLN A 283 12.78 -12.69 -9.09
CA GLN A 283 11.89 -13.73 -8.58
C GLN A 283 10.48 -13.64 -9.17
N LEU A 284 10.10 -12.52 -9.81
CA LEU A 284 8.73 -12.33 -10.30
C LEU A 284 8.41 -13.16 -11.55
N VAL A 285 9.37 -13.20 -12.47
CA VAL A 285 9.28 -13.98 -13.71
C VAL A 285 10.59 -14.70 -13.90
N GLU A 286 10.56 -16.02 -13.93
CA GLU A 286 11.72 -16.83 -14.26
C GLU A 286 11.79 -17.02 -15.78
N ARG A 287 13.01 -17.14 -16.30
CA ARG A 287 13.26 -17.30 -17.73
C ARG A 287 14.30 -18.37 -17.98
N ARG A 288 14.00 -19.27 -18.92
CA ARG A 288 14.93 -20.24 -19.51
C ARG A 288 14.97 -20.07 -21.02
N ARG A 289 15.79 -20.84 -21.74
CA ARG A 289 15.90 -20.77 -23.21
C ARG A 289 14.51 -20.83 -23.85
N GLY A 290 14.04 -19.71 -24.40
CA GLY A 290 12.77 -19.59 -25.13
C GLY A 290 11.48 -19.62 -24.28
N SER A 291 11.54 -19.85 -22.96
CA SER A 291 10.35 -19.94 -22.11
C SER A 291 10.43 -19.05 -20.87
N VAL A 292 9.26 -18.66 -20.39
CA VAL A 292 9.05 -17.87 -19.18
C VAL A 292 8.01 -18.53 -18.29
N ARG A 293 8.10 -18.32 -16.99
CA ARG A 293 7.07 -18.71 -16.03
C ARG A 293 6.86 -17.65 -14.97
N PHE A 294 5.70 -17.70 -14.33
CA PHE A 294 5.50 -16.96 -13.09
C PHE A 294 6.46 -17.51 -12.04
N GLY A 295 7.24 -16.65 -11.41
CA GLY A 295 8.28 -17.07 -10.49
C GLY A 295 7.71 -17.49 -9.14
N ASP A 296 8.61 -17.64 -8.16
CA ASP A 296 8.30 -18.30 -6.89
C ASP A 296 7.63 -17.37 -5.86
N PHE A 297 6.47 -16.84 -6.24
CA PHE A 297 5.61 -16.03 -5.39
C PHE A 297 4.32 -16.79 -5.09
N ALA A 298 3.84 -16.68 -3.84
CA ALA A 298 2.45 -17.00 -3.57
C ALA A 298 1.57 -16.00 -4.33
N PHE A 299 0.49 -16.47 -4.95
CA PHE A 299 -0.42 -15.60 -5.68
C PHE A 299 -1.88 -16.00 -5.53
N ARG A 300 -2.76 -15.04 -5.80
CA ARG A 300 -4.21 -15.22 -5.90
C ARG A 300 -4.73 -14.40 -7.09
N VAL A 301 -5.56 -15.01 -7.93
CA VAL A 301 -6.21 -14.36 -9.07
C VAL A 301 -7.71 -14.34 -8.81
N MET A 302 -8.26 -13.13 -8.71
CA MET A 302 -9.68 -12.83 -8.57
C MET A 302 -10.22 -12.33 -9.91
N ARG A 303 -11.35 -12.87 -10.37
CA ARG A 303 -12.10 -12.35 -11.52
C ARG A 303 -13.39 -11.72 -11.02
N GLY A 304 -13.48 -10.39 -11.04
CA GLY A 304 -14.50 -9.68 -10.28
C GLY A 304 -14.39 -10.03 -8.78
N GLU A 305 -15.47 -10.57 -8.21
CA GLU A 305 -15.51 -11.01 -6.81
C GLU A 305 -15.18 -12.52 -6.62
N HIS A 306 -14.99 -13.26 -7.72
CA HIS A 306 -14.76 -14.71 -7.65
C HIS A 306 -13.27 -15.05 -7.66
N LEU A 307 -12.86 -15.91 -6.73
CA LEU A 307 -11.53 -16.52 -6.74
C LEU A 307 -11.42 -17.47 -7.95
N GLU A 308 -10.55 -17.13 -8.89
CA GLU A 308 -10.31 -17.92 -10.11
C GLU A 308 -9.25 -19.00 -9.86
N CYS A 309 -8.08 -18.61 -9.32
CA CYS A 309 -7.03 -19.55 -8.95
C CYS A 309 -6.08 -18.97 -7.90
N GLN A 310 -5.36 -19.82 -7.18
CA GLN A 310 -4.35 -19.40 -6.21
C GLN A 310 -3.24 -20.43 -6.08
N SER A 311 -2.07 -19.96 -5.65
CA SER A 311 -0.92 -20.76 -5.24
C SER A 311 -0.54 -20.30 -3.83
N VAL A 312 -1.21 -20.85 -2.82
CA VAL A 312 -0.85 -20.66 -1.41
C VAL A 312 -0.06 -21.90 -0.99
N PRO A 313 1.10 -21.76 -0.32
CA PRO A 313 1.81 -22.93 0.18
C PRO A 313 0.89 -23.74 1.09
N ALA A 314 0.73 -25.03 0.80
CA ALA A 314 -0.01 -25.92 1.67
C ALA A 314 0.69 -25.95 3.03
N VAL A 315 -0.03 -25.57 4.09
CA VAL A 315 0.39 -25.80 5.47
C VAL A 315 0.55 -27.31 5.65
N GLY A 316 1.80 -27.78 5.69
CA GLY A 316 2.14 -29.15 6.11
C GLY A 316 1.63 -29.43 7.52
N PRO A 317 1.36 -30.70 7.86
CA PRO A 317 0.38 -31.08 8.87
C PRO A 317 0.76 -30.63 10.28
N ARG A 318 -0.27 -30.26 11.03
CA ARG A 318 -0.25 -30.02 12.48
C ARG A 318 0.35 -31.23 13.20
N LEU A 319 1.62 -31.14 13.60
CA LEU A 319 2.18 -31.95 14.68
C LEU A 319 1.60 -31.43 15.99
N GLY A 320 0.72 -32.21 16.63
CA GLY A 320 0.25 -31.90 17.98
C GLY A 320 -1.17 -32.34 18.34
N VAL A 321 -1.62 -33.52 17.93
CA VAL A 321 -2.61 -34.25 18.72
C VAL A 321 -1.97 -35.58 19.06
N GLN A 322 -1.46 -35.70 20.29
CA GLN A 322 -1.21 -37.00 20.89
C GLN A 322 -2.54 -37.76 20.83
N ARG A 323 -2.59 -38.73 19.93
CA ARG A 323 -3.61 -39.77 19.92
C ARG A 323 -3.41 -40.53 21.23
N ALA A 324 -4.28 -40.31 22.21
CA ALA A 324 -4.34 -41.16 23.39
C ALA A 324 -4.47 -42.60 22.90
N ALA A 325 -3.49 -43.43 23.26
CA ALA A 325 -3.52 -44.85 22.98
C ALA A 325 -4.80 -45.46 23.62
N PRO A 326 -5.52 -46.36 22.95
CA PRO A 326 -6.55 -47.13 23.62
C PRO A 326 -5.87 -47.98 24.70
N ALA A 327 -6.38 -47.87 25.93
CA ALA A 327 -5.94 -48.66 27.07
C ALA A 327 -5.99 -50.17 26.73
N PRO A 328 -5.07 -50.99 27.26
CA PRO A 328 -5.12 -52.42 27.07
C PRO A 328 -6.37 -52.96 27.75
N VAL A 329 -7.18 -53.69 26.99
CA VAL A 329 -8.28 -54.50 27.52
C VAL A 329 -7.64 -55.59 28.39
N VAL A 330 -7.76 -55.41 29.71
CA VAL A 330 -7.45 -56.46 30.69
C VAL A 330 -8.61 -57.45 30.65
N HIS A 331 -8.38 -58.60 30.03
CA HIS A 331 -9.19 -59.78 30.26
C HIS A 331 -8.77 -60.42 31.59
N CYS A 332 -9.78 -60.71 32.43
CA CYS A 332 -9.97 -61.92 33.26
C CYS A 332 -10.70 -61.59 34.57
N PRO A 333 -11.40 -62.57 35.20
CA PRO A 333 -11.50 -64.00 34.86
C PRO A 333 -12.84 -64.43 34.27
#